data_AF-A0A257ZU23-F1
#
_entry.id   AF-A0A257ZU23-F1
#
_cell.length_a   1.000
_cell.length_b   1.000
_cell.length_c   1.000
_cell.angle_alpha   90.00
_cell.angle_beta   90.00
_cell.angle_gamma   90.00
#
_symmetry.space_group_name_H-M   'P 1'
#
loop_
_entity.id
_entity.type
_entity.pdbx_description
1 polymer ?
#
loop_
_entity_poly.entity_id
_entity_poly.type
_entity_poly.pdbx_seq_one_letter_code
_entity_poly.pdbx_strand_id
1 'polypeptide(L)'
;WYGGFGHREFVFADGNWSLTFTHALDPEMTLRTFQFRTGGTYAVGEASAKVDGAWRTVFQEDWKHLTLLTPDPALAQAFGMAECNLTVNLEADISDTGCAAWRPVADCGEDHDLLALDATGLRFGVRPADNDMCSADKTPTALLPAVTQRLPLK
;
A
#
# COMPACT_ATOMS: atom_id res chain seq x y z
N TRP A 1 11.08 9.22 2.48
CA TRP A 1 9.83 9.15 3.25
C TRP A 1 9.83 10.30 4.25
N TYR A 2 8.92 11.25 4.09
CA TYR A 2 8.68 12.28 5.10
C TYR A 2 8.23 11.56 6.38
N GLY A 3 8.78 11.95 7.53
CA GLY A 3 8.41 11.34 8.81
C GLY A 3 6.89 11.38 9.01
N GLY A 4 6.34 10.34 9.62
CA GLY A 4 4.90 10.23 9.84
C GLY A 4 4.50 8.84 10.30
N PHE A 5 3.20 8.67 10.53
CA PHE A 5 2.58 7.45 11.01
C PHE A 5 1.62 6.92 9.97
N GLY A 6 1.58 5.60 9.85
CA GLY A 6 0.84 4.91 8.81
C GLY A 6 0.00 3.78 9.39
N HIS A 7 -1.28 3.76 9.05
CA HIS A 7 -2.16 2.63 9.30
C HIS A 7 -2.46 1.91 7.98
N ARG A 8 -2.28 0.59 7.96
CA ARG A 8 -2.56 -0.26 6.79
C ARG A 8 -3.59 -1.31 7.19
N GLU A 9 -4.69 -1.33 6.47
CA GLU A 9 -5.70 -2.37 6.55
C GLU A 9 -5.66 -3.20 5.27
N PHE A 10 -5.54 -4.53 5.42
CA PHE A 10 -5.58 -5.46 4.31
C PHE A 10 -6.81 -6.34 4.43
N VAL A 11 -7.56 -6.47 3.34
CA VAL A 11 -8.71 -7.39 3.24
C VAL A 11 -8.38 -8.44 2.19
N PHE A 12 -8.60 -9.71 2.52
CA PHE A 12 -8.46 -10.85 1.60
C PHE A 12 -9.77 -11.62 1.60
N ALA A 13 -10.44 -11.69 0.45
CA ALA A 13 -11.72 -12.37 0.29
C ALA A 13 -11.91 -12.81 -1.16
N ASP A 14 -12.46 -14.02 -1.36
CA ASP A 14 -12.87 -14.53 -2.68
C ASP A 14 -11.77 -14.43 -3.78
N GLY A 15 -10.50 -14.67 -3.40
CA GLY A 15 -9.36 -14.58 -4.33
C GLY A 15 -8.90 -13.15 -4.65
N ASN A 16 -9.50 -12.16 -4.01
CA ASN A 16 -9.15 -10.75 -4.14
C ASN A 16 -8.48 -10.23 -2.87
N TRP A 17 -7.75 -9.14 -3.03
CA TRP A 17 -7.19 -8.35 -1.95
C TRP A 17 -7.53 -6.87 -2.12
N SER A 18 -7.46 -6.13 -1.02
CA SER A 18 -7.40 -4.68 -1.06
C SER A 18 -6.58 -4.15 0.10
N LEU A 19 -5.95 -3.00 -0.11
CA LEU A 19 -5.27 -2.21 0.91
C LEU A 19 -5.96 -0.86 1.08
N THR A 20 -6.19 -0.48 2.33
CA THR A 20 -6.41 0.92 2.73
C THR A 20 -5.20 1.39 3.54
N PHE A 21 -4.49 2.38 3.03
CA PHE A 21 -3.37 3.03 3.71
C PHE A 21 -3.73 4.47 4.07
N THR A 22 -3.73 4.79 5.36
CA THR A 22 -3.92 6.16 5.85
C THR A 22 -2.63 6.68 6.46
N HIS A 23 -2.21 7.88 6.06
CA HIS A 23 -1.04 8.56 6.59
C HIS A 23 -1.43 9.74 7.49
N ALA A 24 -0.73 9.89 8.61
CA ALA A 24 -0.90 11.01 9.54
C ALA A 24 0.46 11.53 10.05
N LEU A 25 0.45 12.73 10.64
CA LEU A 25 1.64 13.37 11.23
C LEU A 25 1.83 13.05 12.72
N ASP A 26 0.86 12.37 13.34
CA ASP A 26 0.83 11.99 14.76
C ASP A 26 0.50 10.49 14.93
N PRO A 27 0.99 9.85 16.00
CA PRO A 27 0.75 8.41 16.24
C PRO A 27 -0.72 8.09 16.51
N GLU A 28 -1.51 9.04 17.00
CA GLU A 28 -2.94 8.90 17.27
C GLU A 28 -3.79 8.95 16.00
N MET A 29 -3.19 9.21 14.82
CA MET A 29 -3.87 9.29 13.53
C MET A 29 -4.96 10.38 13.47
N THR A 30 -4.74 11.51 14.15
CA THR A 30 -5.68 12.65 14.20
C THR A 30 -5.36 13.71 13.14
N LEU A 31 -4.08 13.96 12.85
CA LEU A 31 -3.58 14.87 11.81
C LEU A 31 -3.36 14.10 10.51
N ARG A 32 -4.45 13.59 9.94
CA ARG A 32 -4.44 12.81 8.71
C ARG A 32 -4.10 13.69 7.51
N THR A 33 -3.36 13.12 6.56
CA THR A 33 -2.84 13.84 5.39
C THR A 33 -3.46 13.31 4.11
N PHE A 34 -3.43 12.00 3.89
CA PHE A 34 -4.07 11.34 2.76
C PHE A 34 -4.45 9.90 3.11
N GLN A 35 -5.31 9.32 2.29
CA GLN A 35 -5.62 7.90 2.26
C GLN A 35 -5.46 7.37 0.84
N PHE A 36 -4.71 6.30 0.68
CA PHE A 36 -4.59 5.54 -0.55
C PHE A 36 -5.37 4.23 -0.43
N ARG A 37 -6.11 3.86 -1.47
CA ARG A 37 -6.76 2.56 -1.58
C ARG A 37 -6.41 1.91 -2.91
N THR A 38 -6.18 0.61 -2.87
CA THR A 38 -5.87 -0.22 -4.05
C THR A 38 -6.42 -1.62 -3.85
N GLY A 39 -6.59 -2.38 -4.91
CA GLY A 39 -6.98 -3.78 -4.83
C GLY A 39 -7.14 -4.44 -6.18
N GLY A 40 -7.38 -5.74 -6.12
CA GLY A 40 -7.48 -6.60 -7.28
C GLY A 40 -7.30 -8.06 -6.89
N THR A 41 -6.86 -8.90 -7.83
CA THR A 41 -6.53 -10.30 -7.54
C THR A 41 -5.15 -10.45 -6.87
N TYR A 42 -4.90 -11.57 -6.19
CA TYR A 42 -3.56 -11.88 -5.68
C TYR A 42 -3.17 -13.33 -5.96
N ALA A 43 -1.88 -13.58 -6.12
CA ALA A 43 -1.32 -14.89 -6.37
C ALA A 43 -0.14 -15.16 -5.42
N VAL A 44 -0.26 -16.19 -4.59
CA VAL A 44 0.86 -16.71 -3.79
C VAL A 44 1.62 -17.72 -4.65
N GLY A 45 2.88 -17.40 -4.94
CA GLY A 45 3.77 -18.15 -5.83
C GLY A 45 4.66 -19.14 -5.09
N GLU A 46 5.93 -19.24 -5.47
CA GLU A 46 6.90 -20.10 -4.80
C GLU A 46 7.45 -19.54 -3.47
N ALA A 47 8.10 -20.41 -2.68
CA ALA A 47 8.86 -20.01 -1.51
C ALA A 47 10.00 -19.04 -1.90
N SER A 48 10.27 -18.06 -1.04
CA SER A 48 11.36 -17.10 -1.23
C SER A 48 12.70 -17.79 -1.05
N ALA A 49 13.58 -17.67 -2.05
CA ALA A 49 14.97 -18.12 -1.95
C ALA A 49 15.83 -17.23 -1.04
N LYS A 50 15.33 -16.06 -0.62
CA LYS A 50 16.08 -15.05 0.15
C LYS A 50 15.62 -14.91 1.59
N VAL A 51 14.40 -15.36 1.91
CA VAL A 51 13.77 -15.15 3.22
C VAL A 51 13.06 -16.42 3.63
N ASP A 52 13.63 -17.13 4.60
CA ASP A 52 13.09 -18.39 5.09
C ASP A 52 11.65 -18.22 5.61
N GLY A 53 10.77 -19.16 5.23
CA GLY A 53 9.36 -19.16 5.63
C GLY A 53 8.47 -18.13 4.92
N ALA A 54 9.03 -17.33 4.01
CA ALA A 54 8.26 -16.41 3.17
C ALA A 54 7.96 -17.00 1.79
N TRP A 55 6.89 -16.51 1.16
CA TRP A 55 6.43 -16.87 -0.17
C TRP A 55 6.36 -15.62 -1.03
N ARG A 56 6.83 -15.70 -2.27
CA ARG A 56 6.67 -14.62 -3.25
C ARG A 56 5.19 -14.48 -3.55
N THR A 57 4.66 -13.27 -3.44
CA THR A 57 3.24 -12.98 -3.68
C THR A 57 3.13 -11.82 -4.64
N VAL A 58 2.27 -11.94 -5.65
CA VAL A 58 1.95 -10.86 -6.57
C VAL A 58 0.57 -10.34 -6.23
N PHE A 59 0.50 -9.05 -5.96
CA PHE A 59 -0.72 -8.32 -5.70
C PHE A 59 -1.07 -7.48 -6.93
N GLN A 60 -2.13 -7.85 -7.65
CA GLN A 60 -2.61 -7.05 -8.78
C GLN A 60 -3.33 -5.81 -8.26
N GLU A 61 -2.94 -4.65 -8.74
CA GLU A 61 -3.54 -3.36 -8.46
C GLU A 61 -4.47 -2.99 -9.63
N ASP A 62 -5.64 -3.62 -9.71
CA ASP A 62 -6.61 -3.40 -10.79
C ASP A 62 -7.21 -1.98 -10.76
N TRP A 63 -7.20 -1.34 -9.58
CA TRP A 63 -7.69 0.02 -9.36
C TRP A 63 -6.90 0.72 -8.27
N LYS A 64 -6.84 2.06 -8.35
CA LYS A 64 -6.14 2.93 -7.41
C LYS A 64 -6.96 4.17 -7.12
N HIS A 65 -7.16 4.45 -5.84
CA HIS A 65 -7.90 5.61 -5.36
C HIS A 65 -7.07 6.40 -4.35
N LEU A 66 -7.22 7.73 -4.38
CA LEU A 66 -6.55 8.63 -3.47
C LEU A 66 -7.53 9.66 -2.91
N THR A 67 -7.47 9.88 -1.61
CA THR A 67 -8.24 10.91 -0.90
C THR A 67 -7.27 11.84 -0.19
N LEU A 68 -7.35 13.14 -0.48
CA LEU A 68 -6.66 14.16 0.31
C LEU A 68 -7.45 14.41 1.60
N LEU A 69 -6.83 14.25 2.76
CA LEU A 69 -7.46 14.37 4.08
C LEU A 69 -7.05 15.64 4.84
N THR A 70 -6.14 16.42 4.28
CA THR A 70 -5.72 17.71 4.84
C THR A 70 -6.15 18.87 3.93
N PRO A 71 -6.68 19.97 4.49
CA PRO A 71 -6.95 21.19 3.72
C PRO A 71 -5.70 22.05 3.52
N ASP A 72 -4.56 21.71 4.12
CA ASP A 72 -3.32 22.49 4.00
C ASP A 72 -2.64 22.26 2.64
N PRO A 73 -2.58 23.29 1.76
CA PRO A 73 -1.97 23.15 0.45
C PRO A 73 -0.45 22.91 0.51
N ALA A 74 0.24 23.35 1.56
CA ALA A 74 1.67 23.11 1.71
C ALA A 74 1.95 21.63 1.99
N LEU A 75 1.08 20.96 2.75
CA LEU A 75 1.16 19.51 2.95
C LEU A 75 0.82 18.76 1.66
N ALA A 76 -0.23 19.16 0.93
CA ALA A 76 -0.53 18.56 -0.37
C ALA A 76 0.65 18.68 -1.34
N GLN A 77 1.31 19.84 -1.39
CA GLN A 77 2.53 20.05 -2.17
C GLN A 77 3.69 19.16 -1.71
N ALA A 78 3.92 19.06 -0.40
CA ALA A 78 5.01 18.24 0.15
C ALA A 78 4.87 16.75 -0.18
N PHE A 79 3.63 16.26 -0.27
CA PHE A 79 3.34 14.89 -0.72
C PHE A 79 3.20 14.75 -2.24
N GLY A 80 3.45 15.79 -3.02
CA GLY A 80 3.37 15.74 -4.49
C GLY A 80 1.94 15.66 -5.04
N MET A 81 0.93 16.04 -4.25
CA MET A 81 -0.49 15.93 -4.60
C MET A 81 -1.10 17.24 -5.13
N ALA A 82 -0.34 18.34 -5.15
CA ALA A 82 -0.85 19.65 -5.54
C ALA A 82 -1.45 19.66 -6.96
N GLU A 83 -0.83 18.94 -7.90
CA GLU A 83 -1.25 18.86 -9.30
C GLU A 83 -2.26 17.73 -9.58
N CYS A 84 -2.69 17.00 -8.56
CA CYS A 84 -3.60 15.87 -8.72
C CYS A 84 -5.08 16.25 -8.75
N ASN A 85 -5.41 17.55 -8.71
CA ASN A 85 -6.79 18.08 -8.73
C ASN A 85 -7.73 17.43 -7.69
N LEU A 86 -7.19 17.07 -6.52
CA LEU A 86 -7.95 16.41 -5.47
C LEU A 86 -8.86 17.40 -4.74
N THR A 87 -10.08 16.97 -4.41
CA THR A 87 -10.96 17.68 -3.49
C THR A 87 -10.79 17.09 -2.09
N VAL A 88 -10.59 17.93 -1.09
CA VAL A 88 -10.41 17.49 0.31
C VAL A 88 -11.61 16.65 0.75
N ASN A 89 -11.35 15.49 1.34
CA ASN A 89 -12.31 14.49 1.80
C ASN A 89 -13.16 13.83 0.69
N LEU A 90 -12.79 13.99 -0.59
CA LEU A 90 -13.40 13.28 -1.70
C LEU A 90 -12.39 12.30 -2.30
N GLU A 91 -12.79 11.03 -2.44
CA GLU A 91 -11.98 10.01 -3.09
C GLU A 91 -11.94 10.26 -4.61
N ALA A 92 -10.74 10.23 -5.18
CA ALA A 92 -10.50 10.33 -6.61
C ALA A 92 -9.93 9.02 -7.13
N ASP A 93 -10.42 8.58 -8.29
CA ASP A 93 -9.82 7.49 -9.06
C ASP A 93 -8.57 8.02 -9.76
N ILE A 94 -7.45 7.34 -9.54
CA ILE A 94 -6.14 7.64 -10.14
C ILE A 94 -5.59 6.44 -10.92
N SER A 95 -6.44 5.45 -11.26
CA SER A 95 -6.03 4.21 -11.91
C SER A 95 -5.37 4.46 -13.26
N ASP A 96 -5.94 5.36 -14.06
CA ASP A 96 -5.44 5.67 -15.42
C ASP A 96 -4.33 6.74 -15.43
N THR A 97 -4.35 7.66 -14.48
CA THR A 97 -3.48 8.86 -14.51
C THR A 97 -2.33 8.80 -13.52
N GLY A 98 -2.45 7.98 -12.47
CA GLY A 98 -1.61 8.08 -11.29
C GLY A 98 -1.79 9.42 -10.56
N CYS A 99 -1.03 9.58 -9.48
CA CYS A 99 -0.87 10.82 -8.74
C CYS A 99 0.30 10.67 -7.74
N ALA A 100 1.08 11.74 -7.54
CA ALA A 100 2.14 11.78 -6.53
C ALA A 100 3.12 10.59 -6.66
N ALA A 101 3.20 9.73 -5.64
CA ALA A 101 4.07 8.56 -5.60
C ALA A 101 3.45 7.31 -6.27
N TRP A 102 2.19 7.38 -6.70
CA TRP A 102 1.48 6.26 -7.31
C TRP A 102 1.39 6.43 -8.82
N ARG A 103 2.05 5.52 -9.53
CA ARG A 103 1.95 5.42 -10.99
C ARG A 103 0.58 4.84 -11.42
N PRO A 104 0.12 5.13 -12.66
CA PRO A 104 -1.02 4.45 -13.27
C PRO A 104 -0.90 2.93 -13.18
N VAL A 105 -2.05 2.24 -13.19
CA VAL A 105 -2.11 0.77 -13.26
C VAL A 105 -1.38 0.25 -14.50
N ALA A 106 -1.50 0.93 -15.64
CA ALA A 106 -0.80 0.54 -16.86
C ALA A 106 0.74 0.57 -16.74
N ASP A 107 1.27 1.40 -15.83
CA ASP A 107 2.72 1.56 -15.61
C ASP A 107 3.25 0.74 -14.42
N CYS A 108 2.39 0.49 -13.44
CA CYS A 108 2.67 -0.32 -12.26
C CYS A 108 1.35 -0.90 -11.76
N GLY A 109 0.92 -2.02 -12.33
CA GLY A 109 -0.32 -2.71 -11.95
C GLY A 109 -0.09 -3.87 -11.00
N GLU A 110 1.13 -4.04 -10.52
CA GLU A 110 1.52 -5.18 -9.69
C GLU A 110 2.38 -4.72 -8.52
N ASP A 111 2.18 -5.32 -7.35
CA ASP A 111 3.07 -5.23 -6.20
C ASP A 111 3.65 -6.63 -5.95
N HIS A 112 4.93 -6.84 -6.30
CA HIS A 112 5.65 -8.08 -6.03
C HIS A 112 6.21 -8.07 -4.61
N ASP A 113 5.55 -8.76 -3.70
CA ASP A 113 5.85 -8.77 -2.28
C ASP A 113 6.27 -10.15 -1.75
N LEU A 114 6.53 -10.23 -0.45
CA LEU A 114 6.65 -11.44 0.35
C LEU A 114 5.48 -11.55 1.31
N LEU A 115 4.92 -12.75 1.43
CA LEU A 115 4.03 -13.11 2.54
C LEU A 115 4.69 -14.20 3.40
N ALA A 116 4.66 -14.01 4.71
CA ALA A 116 4.96 -15.07 5.66
C ALA A 116 3.83 -15.17 6.69
N LEU A 117 3.43 -16.38 7.04
CA LEU A 117 2.41 -16.63 8.05
C LEU A 117 2.96 -17.63 9.07
N ASP A 118 3.01 -17.22 10.32
CA ASP A 118 3.41 -18.06 11.45
C ASP A 118 2.44 -17.87 12.63
N ALA A 119 2.77 -18.46 13.79
CA ALA A 119 1.95 -18.36 14.99
C ALA A 119 1.79 -16.93 15.54
N THR A 120 2.68 -16.00 15.16
CA THR A 120 2.66 -14.59 15.55
C THR A 120 1.84 -13.72 14.60
N GLY A 121 1.53 -14.21 13.39
CA GLY A 121 0.63 -13.55 12.45
C GLY A 121 1.15 -13.49 11.02
N LEU A 122 0.44 -12.73 10.19
CA LEU A 122 0.81 -12.45 8.80
C LEU A 122 1.88 -11.35 8.75
N ARG A 123 2.87 -11.50 7.89
CA ARG A 123 3.95 -10.54 7.64
C ARG A 123 4.03 -10.24 6.15
N PHE A 124 4.33 -8.99 5.83
CA PHE A 124 4.60 -8.50 4.47
C PHE A 124 6.08 -8.17 4.30
N GLY A 125 6.54 -7.96 3.08
CA GLY A 125 7.91 -7.55 2.81
C GLY A 125 8.19 -6.09 3.20
N VAL A 126 9.46 -5.79 3.50
CA VAL A 126 9.95 -4.42 3.64
C VAL A 126 10.07 -3.81 2.24
N ARG A 127 9.25 -2.80 1.94
CA ARG A 127 9.29 -2.12 0.63
C ARG A 127 10.70 -1.57 0.34
N PRO A 128 11.17 -1.61 -0.91
CA PRO A 128 12.43 -0.99 -1.32
C PRO A 128 12.48 0.51 -1.02
N ALA A 129 13.69 1.09 -1.01
CA ALA A 129 13.89 2.49 -0.65
C ALA A 129 13.20 3.48 -1.61
N ASP A 130 13.09 3.11 -2.89
CA ASP A 130 12.37 3.84 -3.94
C ASP A 130 10.86 3.51 -3.98
N ASN A 131 10.39 2.65 -3.07
CA ASN A 131 9.02 2.16 -2.97
C ASN A 131 8.52 1.38 -4.21
N ASP A 132 9.42 1.07 -5.15
CA ASP A 132 9.11 0.37 -6.39
C ASP A 132 9.05 -1.14 -6.13
N MET A 133 7.88 -1.73 -6.33
CA MET A 133 7.65 -3.17 -6.27
C MET A 133 6.99 -3.69 -7.55
N CYS A 134 7.06 -2.91 -8.63
CA CYS A 134 6.28 -3.13 -9.85
C CYS A 134 6.86 -4.19 -10.78
N SER A 135 7.97 -4.83 -10.38
CA SER A 135 8.58 -5.92 -11.12
C SER A 135 9.17 -6.97 -10.19
N ALA A 136 9.27 -8.20 -10.69
CA ALA A 136 9.69 -9.37 -9.90
C ALA A 136 11.12 -9.26 -9.32
N ASP A 137 12.02 -8.49 -9.93
CA ASP A 137 13.38 -8.23 -9.44
C ASP A 137 13.41 -7.26 -8.26
N LYS A 138 12.32 -6.54 -8.02
CA LYS A 138 12.14 -5.58 -6.92
C LYS A 138 11.47 -6.18 -5.69
N THR A 139 11.21 -7.50 -5.69
CA THR A 139 10.62 -8.17 -4.52
C THR A 139 11.48 -7.93 -3.26
N PRO A 140 10.85 -7.56 -2.12
CA PRO A 140 11.52 -7.41 -0.85
C PRO A 140 12.41 -8.59 -0.46
N THR A 141 13.44 -8.28 0.33
CA THR A 141 14.40 -9.27 0.85
C THR A 141 14.40 -9.36 2.38
N ALA A 142 13.39 -8.77 3.03
CA ALA A 142 13.19 -8.78 4.46
C ALA A 142 11.69 -8.67 4.76
N LEU A 143 11.28 -9.07 5.97
CA LEU A 143 9.89 -8.99 6.43
C LEU A 143 9.69 -7.83 7.41
N LEU A 144 8.51 -7.23 7.36
CA LEU A 144 8.00 -6.35 8.40
C LEU A 144 7.61 -7.15 9.66
N PRO A 145 7.42 -6.47 10.80
CA PRO A 145 6.71 -7.05 11.94
C PRO A 145 5.34 -7.62 11.54
N ALA A 146 4.84 -8.56 12.33
CA ALA A 146 3.53 -9.16 12.08
C ALA A 146 2.42 -8.11 12.17
N VAL A 147 1.38 -8.29 11.36
CA VAL A 147 0.12 -7.55 11.44
C VAL A 147 -0.45 -7.74 12.84
N THR A 148 -0.70 -6.62 13.53
CA THR A 148 -0.99 -6.60 14.96
C THR A 148 -2.47 -6.87 15.30
N GLN A 149 -3.35 -6.91 14.30
CA GLN A 149 -4.77 -7.18 14.48
C GLN A 149 -5.35 -7.92 13.28
N ARG A 150 -6.10 -9.00 13.55
CA ARG A 150 -6.91 -9.70 12.56
C ARG A 150 -8.39 -9.48 12.88
N LEU A 151 -9.12 -8.90 11.95
CA LEU A 151 -10.57 -8.71 12.07
C LEU A 151 -11.31 -9.80 11.29
N PRO A 152 -12.49 -10.27 11.76
CA PRO A 152 -13.33 -11.14 10.95
C PRO A 152 -13.84 -10.36 9.72
N LEU A 153 -14.01 -11.06 8.59
CA LEU A 153 -14.76 -10.53 7.45
C LEU A 153 -16.18 -10.21 7.94
N LYS A 154 -16.65 -8.99 7.68
CA LYS A 154 -18.01 -8.55 8.03
C LYS A 154 -19.00 -8.96 6.95
#